data_AF-A0A3C0IR25-F1
#
_entry.id   AF-A0A3C0IR25-F1
#
_cell.length_a   1.000
_cell.length_b   1.000
_cell.length_c   1.000
_cell.angle_alpha   90.00
_cell.angle_beta   90.00
_cell.angle_gamma   90.00
#
_symmetry.space_group_name_H-M   'P 1'
#
loop_
_entity.id
_entity.type
_entity.pdbx_description
1 polymer ?
#
loop_
_entity_poly.entity_id
_entity_poly.type
_entity_poly.pdbx_seq_one_letter_code
_entity_poly.pdbx_strand_id
1 'polypeptide(L)'
;DAKPTCLKIGGRYYKNSFGLDRKIVNRCINMAAQCKKLKIPITTFMIASDPYLQRFVQEFTETNHGKAFFASLDKLGAFIFRDFESGKRKTVY
;
A
#
# COMPACT_ATOMS: atom_id res chain seq x y z
N ASP A 1 -0.76 10.85 -6.26
CA ASP A 1 -1.57 10.81 -5.03
C ASP A 1 -1.75 9.40 -4.44
N ALA A 2 -1.52 8.28 -5.13
CA ALA A 2 -1.72 6.91 -4.58
C ALA A 2 -3.14 6.59 -4.02
N LYS A 3 -4.05 7.58 -4.00
CA LYS A 3 -5.44 7.45 -3.61
C LYS A 3 -6.12 6.41 -4.51
N PRO A 4 -6.82 5.43 -3.92
CA PRO A 4 -7.60 4.48 -4.69
C PRO A 4 -8.84 5.21 -5.21
N THR A 5 -8.75 5.71 -6.45
CA THR A 5 -9.77 6.58 -7.08
C THR A 5 -10.55 5.89 -8.20
N CYS A 6 -10.23 4.63 -8.51
CA CYS A 6 -10.79 3.92 -9.67
C CYS A 6 -11.15 2.46 -9.37
N LEU A 7 -12.34 2.03 -9.79
CA LEU A 7 -12.75 0.63 -9.89
C LEU A 7 -13.18 0.30 -11.32
N LYS A 8 -12.78 -0.87 -11.83
CA LYS A 8 -13.33 -1.41 -13.08
C LYS A 8 -14.50 -2.33 -12.74
N ILE A 9 -15.70 -1.99 -13.18
CA ILE A 9 -16.93 -2.75 -12.94
C ILE A 9 -17.60 -3.03 -14.28
N GLY A 10 -17.72 -4.31 -14.67
CA GLY A 10 -18.47 -4.73 -15.86
C GLY A 10 -18.05 -4.01 -17.16
N GLY A 11 -16.75 -3.74 -17.33
CA GLY A 11 -16.21 -3.05 -18.50
C GLY A 11 -16.15 -1.52 -18.41
N ARG A 12 -16.78 -0.90 -17.42
CA ARG A 12 -16.74 0.56 -17.19
C ARG A 12 -15.79 0.93 -16.05
N TYR A 13 -15.17 2.10 -16.17
CA TYR A 13 -14.33 2.67 -15.12
C TYR A 13 -15.17 3.59 -14.23
N TYR A 14 -15.35 3.21 -12.98
CA TYR A 14 -15.87 4.06 -11.93
C TYR A 14 -14.71 4.87 -11.35
N LYS A 15 -14.66 6.17 -11.65
CA LYS A 15 -13.61 7.08 -11.16
C LYS A 15 -14.24 8.14 -10.27
N ASN A 16 -13.72 8.30 -9.07
CA ASN A 16 -14.04 9.43 -8.21
C ASN A 16 -12.72 10.10 -7.79
N SER A 17 -12.53 11.34 -8.23
CA SER A 17 -11.34 12.14 -7.92
C SER A 17 -11.54 13.06 -6.73
N PHE A 18 -12.77 13.17 -6.21
CA PHE A 18 -13.14 14.01 -5.08
C PHE A 18 -13.29 13.18 -3.80
N GLY A 19 -12.29 13.29 -2.93
CA GLY A 19 -12.28 12.63 -1.63
C GLY A 19 -12.24 11.10 -1.70
N LEU A 20 -12.37 10.46 -0.54
CA LEU A 20 -12.51 9.02 -0.47
C LEU A 20 -13.89 8.58 -0.87
N ASP A 21 -13.95 7.88 -1.99
CA ASP A 21 -15.07 7.02 -2.25
C ASP A 21 -14.98 5.75 -1.37
N ARG A 22 -15.85 5.65 -0.36
CA ARG A 22 -15.91 4.50 0.55
C ARG A 22 -16.02 3.17 -0.20
N LYS A 23 -16.65 3.15 -1.38
CA LYS A 23 -16.78 1.93 -2.19
C LYS A 23 -15.42 1.45 -2.71
N ILE A 24 -14.56 2.38 -3.10
CA ILE A 24 -13.24 2.08 -3.64
C ILE A 24 -12.29 1.67 -2.53
N VAL A 25 -12.31 2.39 -1.40
CA VAL A 25 -11.51 2.07 -0.21
C VAL A 25 -11.85 0.69 0.35
N ASN A 26 -13.13 0.43 0.60
CA ASN A 26 -13.57 -0.85 1.16
C ASN A 26 -13.21 -2.02 0.23
N ARG A 27 -13.28 -1.82 -1.09
CA ARG A 27 -12.86 -2.84 -2.05
C ARG A 27 -11.36 -3.12 -1.95
N CYS A 28 -10.54 -2.08 -1.82
CA CYS A 28 -9.10 -2.21 -1.66
C CYS A 28 -8.73 -2.96 -0.37
N ILE A 29 -9.34 -2.61 0.75
CA ILE A 29 -9.13 -3.28 2.05
C ILE A 29 -9.58 -4.76 1.98
N ASN A 30 -10.69 -5.05 1.32
CA ASN A 30 -11.14 -6.43 1.13
C ASN A 30 -10.16 -7.26 0.30
N MET A 31 -9.54 -6.66 -0.73
CA MET A 31 -8.50 -7.34 -1.52
C MET A 31 -7.25 -7.59 -0.70
N ALA A 32 -6.85 -6.63 0.12
CA ALA A 32 -5.81 -6.80 1.12
C ALA A 32 -6.08 -8.02 2.02
N ALA A 33 -7.26 -8.09 2.63
CA ALA A 33 -7.63 -9.24 3.46
C ALA A 33 -7.54 -10.59 2.69
N GLN A 34 -7.81 -10.60 1.38
CA GLN A 34 -7.63 -11.79 0.53
C GLN A 34 -6.15 -12.11 0.30
N CYS A 35 -5.31 -11.12 0.01
CA CYS A 35 -3.86 -11.31 -0.11
C CYS A 35 -3.25 -11.91 1.16
N LYS A 36 -3.71 -11.46 2.35
CA LYS A 36 -3.34 -12.06 3.62
C LYS A 36 -3.70 -13.55 3.70
N LYS A 37 -4.92 -13.94 3.29
CA LYS A 37 -5.34 -15.35 3.28
C LYS A 37 -4.48 -16.21 2.34
N LEU A 38 -4.03 -15.61 1.23
CA LEU A 38 -3.11 -16.24 0.27
C LEU A 38 -1.64 -16.19 0.71
N LYS A 39 -1.33 -15.67 1.91
CA LYS A 39 0.03 -15.49 2.43
C LYS A 39 0.93 -14.66 1.52
N ILE A 40 0.36 -13.71 0.78
CA ILE A 40 1.10 -12.79 -0.08
C ILE A 40 1.48 -11.56 0.76
N PRO A 41 2.78 -11.34 1.07
CA PRO A 41 3.21 -10.19 1.84
C PRO A 41 3.06 -8.90 1.01
N ILE A 42 2.55 -7.84 1.64
CA ILE A 42 2.44 -6.51 1.01
C ILE A 42 3.30 -5.52 1.80
N THR A 43 4.21 -4.86 1.08
CA THR A 43 5.04 -3.77 1.60
C THR A 43 4.58 -2.45 0.98
N THR A 44 4.18 -1.49 1.81
CA THR A 44 3.68 -0.20 1.36
C THR A 44 4.68 0.91 1.69
N PHE A 45 5.11 1.66 0.68
CA PHE A 45 5.94 2.85 0.84
C PHE A 45 5.09 4.09 0.63
N MET A 46 4.87 4.85 1.69
CA MET A 46 4.09 6.08 1.65
C MET A 46 5.00 7.29 1.74
N ILE A 47 4.96 8.12 0.70
CA ILE A 47 5.77 9.34 0.55
C ILE A 47 4.81 10.54 0.49
N ALA A 48 3.98 10.68 1.51
CA ALA A 48 3.02 11.78 1.58
C ALA A 48 2.77 12.17 3.04
N SER A 49 2.56 13.46 3.24
CA SER A 49 2.24 14.05 4.54
C SER A 49 0.73 14.15 4.79
N ASP A 50 -0.09 13.68 3.84
CA ASP A 50 -1.55 13.72 3.93
C ASP A 50 -2.01 12.82 5.09
N PRO A 51 -2.56 13.39 6.19
CA PRO A 51 -2.96 12.61 7.38
C PRO A 51 -4.03 11.59 7.06
N TYR A 52 -4.85 11.87 6.05
CA TYR A 52 -5.93 11.02 5.64
C TYR A 52 -5.39 9.77 4.91
N LEU A 53 -4.40 9.90 4.04
CA LEU A 53 -3.74 8.74 3.43
C LEU A 53 -2.97 7.91 4.44
N GLN A 54 -2.39 8.54 5.46
CA GLN A 54 -1.64 7.82 6.49
C GLN A 54 -2.57 6.85 7.23
N ARG A 55 -3.79 7.29 7.56
CA ARG A 55 -4.82 6.43 8.17
C ARG A 55 -5.21 5.27 7.27
N PHE A 56 -5.38 5.53 5.97
CA PHE A 56 -5.68 4.46 5.01
C PHE A 56 -4.56 3.43 4.92
N VAL A 57 -3.30 3.88 4.77
CA VAL A 57 -2.15 2.98 4.69
C VAL A 57 -1.99 2.18 5.99
N GLN A 58 -2.27 2.80 7.14
CA GLN A 58 -2.27 2.11 8.42
C GLN A 58 -3.30 0.98 8.46
N GLU A 59 -4.58 1.27 8.20
CA GLU A 59 -5.67 0.27 8.18
C GLU A 59 -5.40 -0.85 7.15
N PHE A 60 -4.90 -0.47 5.98
CA PHE A 60 -4.52 -1.41 4.92
C PHE A 60 -3.38 -2.34 5.36
N THR A 61 -2.39 -1.82 6.06
CA THR A 61 -1.22 -2.60 6.51
C THR A 61 -1.59 -3.53 7.65
N GLU A 62 -2.41 -3.06 8.60
CA GLU A 62 -2.96 -3.87 9.69
C GLU A 62 -3.79 -5.03 9.14
N THR A 63 -4.64 -4.77 8.14
CA THR A 63 -5.45 -5.80 7.47
C THR A 63 -4.60 -6.87 6.79
N ASN A 64 -3.47 -6.47 6.20
CA ASN A 64 -2.56 -7.36 5.48
C ASN A 64 -1.53 -8.06 6.36
N HIS A 65 -1.31 -7.60 7.59
CA HIS A 65 -0.12 -7.93 8.39
C HIS A 65 1.18 -7.62 7.63
N GLY A 66 1.13 -6.55 6.82
CA GLY A 66 2.23 -6.11 5.98
C GLY A 66 3.20 -5.20 6.73
N LYS A 67 4.15 -4.62 5.97
CA LYS A 67 5.02 -3.54 6.47
C LYS A 67 4.66 -2.24 5.78
N ALA A 68 4.53 -1.16 6.54
CA ALA A 68 4.38 0.18 6.01
C ALA A 68 5.57 1.04 6.42
N PHE A 69 6.08 1.80 5.44
CA PHE A 69 7.15 2.75 5.64
C PHE A 69 6.66 4.14 5.26
N PHE A 70 6.67 5.04 6.23
CA PHE A 70 6.34 6.45 6.05
C PHE A 70 7.64 7.22 5.95
N ALA A 71 7.95 7.77 4.77
CA ALA A 71 9.21 8.48 4.56
C ALA A 71 8.95 9.87 3.96
N SER A 72 9.75 10.83 4.42
CA SER A 72 9.97 12.09 3.71
C SER A 72 10.84 11.81 2.47
N LEU A 73 10.65 12.56 1.36
CA LEU A 73 11.34 12.32 0.08
C LEU A 73 12.86 12.11 0.22
N ASP A 74 13.50 12.85 1.14
CA ASP A 74 14.96 12.84 1.31
C ASP A 74 15.54 11.52 1.86
N LYS A 75 14.72 10.68 2.52
CA LYS A 75 15.20 9.46 3.20
C LYS A 75 14.71 8.16 2.57
N LEU A 76 13.85 8.24 1.56
CA LEU A 76 13.24 7.06 0.96
C LEU A 76 14.23 6.25 0.11
N GLY A 77 15.05 6.91 -0.71
CA GLY A 77 16.00 6.23 -1.60
C GLY A 77 16.94 5.32 -0.82
N ALA A 78 17.60 5.86 0.20
CA ALA A 78 18.52 5.11 1.06
C ALA A 78 17.85 3.93 1.78
N PHE A 79 16.55 4.03 2.10
CA PHE A 79 15.81 2.96 2.76
C PHE A 79 15.41 1.83 1.81
N ILE A 80 14.92 2.16 0.61
CA ILE A 80 14.60 1.16 -0.42
C ILE A 80 15.84 0.36 -0.81
N PHE A 81 16.99 1.03 -0.99
CA PHE A 81 18.24 0.34 -1.30
C PHE A 81 18.67 -0.62 -0.18
N ARG A 82 18.54 -0.20 1.09
CA ARG A 82 18.88 -1.04 2.25
C ARG A 82 17.98 -2.28 2.37
N ASP A 83 16.67 -2.15 2.15
CA ASP A 83 15.74 -3.29 2.23
C ASP A 83 15.89 -4.24 1.03
N PHE A 84 16.24 -3.70 -0.15
CA PHE A 84 16.55 -4.51 -1.33
C PHE A 84 17.89 -5.26 -1.18
N GLU A 85 18.92 -4.64 -0.60
CA GLU A 85 20.18 -5.31 -0.27
C GLU A 85 20.01 -6.35 0.83
N SER A 86 19.25 -6.06 1.89
CA SER A 86 19.02 -6.98 3.00
C SER A 86 18.19 -8.21 2.59
N GLY A 87 17.28 -8.04 1.62
CA GLY A 87 16.53 -9.13 0.99
C GLY A 87 17.34 -10.03 0.06
N LYS A 88 18.59 -9.65 -0.30
CA LYS A 88 19.46 -10.40 -1.22
C LYS A 88 20.59 -11.20 -0.55
N ARG A 89 20.63 -11.34 0.78
CA ARG A 89 21.61 -12.21 1.45
C ARG A 89 20.97 -13.39 2.18
N LYS A 90 20.61 -14.40 1.40
CA LYS A 90 20.72 -15.81 1.79
C LYS A 90 21.37 -16.59 0.65
N THR A 91 22.69 -16.56 0.59
CA THR A 91 23.46 -17.74 0.20
C THR A 91 24.54 -17.90 1.25
N VAL A 92 24.36 -18.98 2.03
CA VAL A 92 25.34 -19.56 2.93
C VAL A 92 26.49 -20.08 2.05
N TYR A 93 27.73 -19.69 2.36
CA TYR A 93 28.98 -20.47 2.46
C TYR A 93 30.13 -19.51 2.71
#